data_AF-T0YE25-F1
#
_entry.id   AF-T0YE25-F1
#
_cell.length_a   1.000
_cell.length_b   1.000
_cell.length_c   1.000
_cell.angle_alpha   90.00
_cell.angle_beta   90.00
_cell.angle_gamma   90.00
#
_symmetry.space_group_name_H-M   'P 1'
#
loop_
_entity.id
_entity.type
_entity.pdbx_description
1 polymer ?
#
loop_
_entity_poly.entity_id
_entity_poly.type
_entity_poly.pdbx_seq_one_letter_code
_entity_poly.pdbx_strand_id
1 'polypeptide(L)'
;RYLKRFAIPVQYSVFVTRCNEHRLRRIFEGIAARIDSNQDDIRAYHLPDRCEIAVLGLQYLPEGVVLPAEGLATLLHELTVDDYPGTVG
;
A
#
# COMPACT_ATOMS: atom_id res chain seq x y z
N ARG A 1 8.68 -10.55 4.03
CA ARG A 1 9.81 -9.83 3.38
C ARG A 1 9.53 -9.45 1.92
N TYR A 2 8.86 -10.29 1.12
CA TYR A 2 8.61 -10.04 -0.30
C TYR A 2 7.88 -8.70 -0.58
N LEU A 3 6.71 -8.48 0.03
CA LEU A 3 5.89 -7.28 -0.20
C LEU A 3 6.60 -5.96 0.12
N LYS A 4 7.50 -5.95 1.11
CA LYS A 4 8.30 -4.75 1.48
C LYS A 4 9.20 -4.22 0.36
N ARG A 5 9.41 -4.98 -0.73
CA ARG A 5 10.15 -4.53 -1.91
C ARG A 5 9.29 -3.76 -2.92
N PHE A 6 7.97 -3.88 -2.80
CA PHE A 6 7.01 -3.36 -3.79
C PHE A 6 5.95 -2.45 -3.15
N ALA A 7 5.80 -2.50 -1.83
CA ALA A 7 4.74 -1.86 -1.08
C ALA A 7 5.24 -1.37 0.28
N ILE A 8 4.59 -0.33 0.80
CA ILE A 8 4.86 0.22 2.12
C ILE A 8 3.98 -0.49 3.14
N PRO A 9 4.56 -1.02 4.24
CA PRO A 9 3.76 -1.55 5.33
C PRO A 9 3.10 -0.40 6.10
N VAL A 10 1.78 -0.45 6.23
CA VAL A 10 1.01 0.55 7.02
C VAL A 10 0.48 -0.02 8.33
N GLN A 11 0.31 -1.35 8.40
CA GLN A 11 -0.05 -2.08 9.63
C GLN A 11 0.45 -3.54 9.54
N TYR A 12 0.24 -4.33 10.59
CA TYR A 12 0.42 -5.78 10.54
C TYR A 12 -0.36 -6.39 9.38
N SER A 13 0.38 -6.99 8.43
CA SER A 13 -0.15 -7.61 7.21
C SER A 13 -0.92 -6.68 6.26
N VAL A 14 -0.89 -5.35 6.47
CA VAL A 14 -1.49 -4.36 5.57
C VAL A 14 -0.40 -3.58 4.84
N PHE A 15 -0.48 -3.61 3.52
CA PHE A 15 0.49 -2.99 2.62
C PHE A 15 -0.23 -2.12 1.60
N VAL A 16 0.39 -1.00 1.26
CA VAL A 16 -0.08 -0.10 0.21
C VAL A 16 0.97 0.03 -0.87
N THR A 17 0.54 -0.01 -2.12
CA THR A 17 1.41 0.19 -3.27
C THR A 17 0.63 0.92 -4.33
N ARG A 18 1.35 1.71 -5.14
CA ARG A 18 0.84 2.19 -6.40
C ARG A 18 1.60 1.50 -7.52
N CYS A 19 0.83 0.97 -8.45
CA CYS A 19 1.38 0.32 -9.62
C CYS A 19 0.32 0.19 -10.70
N ASN A 20 0.75 0.16 -11.95
CA ASN A 20 -0.10 -0.27 -13.06
C ASN A 20 -0.41 -1.77 -12.97
N GLU A 21 -1.36 -2.21 -13.80
CA GLU A 21 -1.85 -3.60 -13.84
C GLU A 21 -0.72 -4.62 -14.09
N HIS A 22 0.26 -4.28 -14.96
CA HIS A 22 1.37 -5.19 -15.25
C HIS A 22 2.24 -5.47 -14.03
N ARG A 23 2.54 -4.43 -13.25
CA ARG A 23 3.35 -4.55 -12.04
C ARG A 23 2.53 -5.20 -10.92
N LEU A 24 1.23 -4.91 -10.81
CA LEU A 24 0.33 -5.60 -9.88
C LEU A 24 0.30 -7.12 -10.14
N ARG A 25 0.17 -7.53 -11.41
CA ARG A 25 0.18 -8.95 -11.80
C ARG A 25 1.48 -9.65 -11.38
N ARG A 26 2.63 -9.01 -11.62
CA ARG A 26 3.94 -9.53 -11.18
C ARG A 26 4.05 -9.68 -9.66
N ILE A 27 3.46 -8.74 -8.91
CA ILE A 27 3.40 -8.83 -7.45
C ILE A 27 2.57 -10.05 -7.06
N PHE A 28 1.39 -10.25 -7.66
CA PHE A 28 0.55 -11.41 -7.38
C PHE A 28 1.18 -12.75 -7.77
N GLU A 29 1.84 -12.84 -8.91
CA GLU A 29 2.58 -14.04 -9.30
C GLU A 29 3.65 -14.41 -8.26
N GLY A 30 4.39 -13.41 -7.76
CA GLY A 30 5.39 -13.65 -6.73
C GLY A 30 4.78 -13.96 -5.36
N ILE A 31 3.59 -13.46 -5.06
CA ILE A 31 2.83 -13.84 -3.87
C ILE A 31 2.37 -15.30 -3.99
N ALA A 32 1.74 -15.67 -5.11
CA ALA A 32 1.20 -17.00 -5.36
C ALA A 32 2.26 -18.10 -5.22
N ALA A 33 3.50 -17.83 -5.63
CA ALA A 33 4.63 -18.73 -5.45
C ALA A 33 5.09 -18.92 -3.99
N ARG A 34 4.48 -18.22 -3.02
CA ARG A 34 4.90 -18.16 -1.61
C ARG A 34 3.80 -18.46 -0.61
N ILE A 35 2.55 -18.59 -1.05
CA ILE A 35 1.39 -18.85 -0.19
C ILE A 35 0.83 -20.24 -0.45
N ASP A 36 0.21 -20.83 0.57
CA ASP A 36 -0.67 -21.99 0.39
C ASP A 36 -2.08 -21.48 0.11
N SER A 37 -2.57 -21.68 -1.11
CA SER A 37 -3.89 -21.19 -1.52
C SER A 37 -5.07 -21.79 -0.73
N ASN A 38 -4.86 -22.88 0.02
CA ASN A 38 -5.90 -23.48 0.86
C ASN A 38 -5.92 -22.94 2.29
N GLN A 39 -4.86 -22.27 2.72
CA GLN A 39 -4.67 -21.84 4.12
C GLN A 39 -4.50 -20.33 4.25
N ASP A 40 -3.86 -19.70 3.26
CA ASP A 40 -3.56 -18.28 3.24
C ASP A 40 -4.62 -17.51 2.43
N ASP A 41 -5.03 -16.35 2.95
CA ASP A 41 -5.93 -15.42 2.25
C ASP A 41 -5.20 -14.10 1.97
N ILE A 42 -5.37 -13.58 0.76
CA ILE A 42 -4.83 -12.29 0.35
C ILE A 42 -5.91 -11.49 -0.33
N ARG A 43 -6.10 -10.28 0.19
CA ARG A 43 -7.09 -9.32 -0.29
C ARG A 43 -6.39 -8.11 -0.86
N ALA A 44 -6.84 -7.70 -2.04
CA ALA A 44 -6.40 -6.47 -2.66
C ALA A 44 -7.61 -5.62 -3.01
N TYR A 45 -7.56 -4.36 -2.57
CA TYR A 45 -8.60 -3.39 -2.81
C TYR A 45 -8.02 -2.26 -3.64
N HIS A 46 -8.68 -1.96 -4.76
CA HIS A 46 -8.36 -0.76 -5.51
C HIS A 46 -8.88 0.44 -4.72
N LEU A 47 -7.99 1.38 -4.45
CA LEU A 47 -8.32 2.60 -3.71
C LEU A 47 -8.55 3.75 -4.71
N PRO A 48 -9.54 4.62 -4.51
CA PRO A 48 -9.67 5.82 -5.31
C PRO A 48 -8.49 6.78 -5.08
N ASP A 49 -8.21 7.62 -6.07
CA ASP A 49 -7.09 8.59 -6.04
C ASP A 49 -7.17 9.56 -4.85
N ARG A 50 -8.37 9.76 -4.30
CA ARG A 50 -8.61 10.51 -3.06
C ARG A 50 -9.32 9.61 -2.07
N CYS A 51 -8.66 9.33 -0.94
CA CYS A 51 -9.20 8.58 0.18
C CYS A 51 -9.09 9.41 1.46
N GLU A 52 -10.13 9.35 2.29
CA GLU A 52 -10.01 9.74 3.69
C GLU A 52 -9.41 8.59 4.49
N ILE A 53 -8.48 8.91 5.40
CA ILE A 53 -7.74 7.92 6.17
C ILE A 53 -7.91 8.23 7.64
N ALA A 54 -8.57 7.33 8.35
CA ALA A 54 -8.66 7.35 9.79
C ALA A 54 -7.83 6.20 10.37
N VAL A 55 -6.99 6.50 11.34
CA VAL A 55 -6.18 5.50 12.07
C VAL A 55 -6.69 5.45 13.50
N LEU A 56 -7.05 4.25 13.97
CA LEU A 56 -7.49 4.01 15.34
C LEU A 56 -6.53 3.04 16.02
N GLY A 57 -5.94 3.43 17.15
CA GLY A 57 -5.02 2.60 17.94
C GLY A 57 -3.53 2.89 17.71
N LEU A 58 -2.67 1.93 18.10
CA LEU A 58 -1.21 2.09 18.14
C LEU A 58 -0.60 2.22 16.74
N GLN A 59 0.19 3.28 16.57
CA GLN A 59 0.96 3.53 15.37
C GLN A 59 2.26 2.72 15.38
N TYR A 60 2.55 1.97 14.31
CA TYR A 60 3.77 1.15 14.16
C TYR A 60 5.07 1.95 13.97
N LEU A 61 5.03 3.24 14.23
CA LEU A 61 6.19 4.11 14.05
C LEU A 61 7.19 3.93 15.19
N PRO A 62 8.49 4.12 14.92
CA PRO A 62 9.51 4.09 15.96
C PRO A 62 9.16 5.05 17.10
N GLU A 63 9.60 4.72 18.31
CA GLU A 63 9.44 5.60 19.47
C GLU A 63 9.99 7.01 19.17
N GLY A 64 9.18 8.04 19.43
CA GLY A 64 9.50 9.44 19.11
C GLY A 64 9.06 9.92 17.72
N VAL A 65 8.51 9.06 16.87
CA VAL A 65 7.97 9.45 15.56
C VAL A 65 6.44 9.47 15.60
N VAL A 66 5.87 10.67 15.51
CA VAL A 66 4.42 10.88 15.34
C VAL A 66 4.18 11.23 13.88
N LEU A 67 3.45 10.37 13.16
CA LEU A 67 2.92 10.73 11.84
C LEU A 67 1.44 11.04 12.04
N PRO A 68 1.04 12.31 12.10
CA PRO A 68 -0.37 12.61 12.23
C PRO A 68 -1.11 12.14 10.96
N ALA A 69 -2.42 11.92 11.05
CA ALA A 69 -3.20 11.29 9.99
C ALA A 69 -3.05 12.04 8.64
N GLU A 70 -2.96 13.36 8.68
CA GLU A 70 -2.68 14.23 7.53
C GLU A 70 -1.30 13.98 6.91
N GLY A 71 -0.30 13.62 7.71
CA GLY A 71 1.04 13.27 7.23
C GLY A 71 1.05 11.92 6.51
N LEU A 72 0.28 10.95 7.00
CA LEU A 72 0.07 9.67 6.31
C LEU A 72 -0.71 9.86 5.02
N ALA A 73 -1.77 10.68 5.04
CA ALA A 73 -2.54 11.02 3.84
C ALA A 73 -1.68 11.72 2.79
N THR A 74 -0.83 12.67 3.20
CA THR A 74 0.13 13.33 2.30
C THR A 74 1.15 12.34 1.75
N LEU A 75 1.74 11.47 2.59
CA LEU A 75 2.72 10.49 2.14
C LEU A 75 2.12 9.49 1.15
N LEU A 76 0.89 9.04 1.42
CA LEU A 76 0.13 8.22 0.48
C LEU A 76 -0.22 9.00 -0.79
N HIS A 77 -0.60 10.27 -0.67
CA HIS A 77 -0.89 11.12 -1.82
C HIS A 77 0.33 11.28 -2.72
N GLU A 78 1.50 11.62 -2.18
CA GLU A 78 2.76 11.76 -2.93
C GLU A 78 3.13 10.46 -3.65
N LEU A 79 3.00 9.32 -2.97
CA LEU A 79 3.19 8.01 -3.61
C LEU A 79 2.15 7.76 -4.73
N THR A 80 0.97 8.38 -4.65
CA THR A 80 -0.08 8.41 -5.67
C THR A 80 0.03 9.54 -6.70
N VAL A 81 1.08 10.38 -6.72
CA VAL A 81 1.28 11.39 -7.78
C VAL A 81 2.23 10.92 -8.92
N ASP A 82 3.32 10.22 -8.61
CA ASP A 82 4.39 9.80 -9.57
C ASP A 82 4.15 8.72 -10.68
N ASP A 83 2.93 8.28 -11.00
CA ASP A 83 2.68 7.17 -11.96
C ASP A 83 1.49 7.46 -12.91
N TYR A 84 1.11 8.74 -13.06
CA TYR A 84 0.08 9.17 -14.03
C TYR A 84 0.73 9.98 -15.16
N PRO A 85 1.12 9.36 -16.29
CA PRO A 85 1.43 10.11 -17.49
C PRO A 85 0.11 10.59 -18.12
N GLY A 86 -0.32 11.78 -17.71
CA GLY A 86 -1.22 12.61 -18.51
C GLY A 86 -2.66 12.72 -18.00
N THR A 87 -2.96 13.87 -17.40
CA THR A 87 -4.20 14.58 -17.72
C THR A 87 -3.84 16.05 -17.92
N VAL A 88 -3.55 16.41 -19.18
CA VAL A 88 -3.84 17.75 -19.68
C VAL A 88 -5.30 17.74 -20.11
N GLY A 89 -6.06 18.69 -19.58
CA GLY A 89 -7.44 19.00 -19.91
C GLY A 89 -7.80 20.30 -19.24
#